data_AF-A0A819GY19-F1
#
_entry.id   AF-A0A819GY19-F1
#
_cell.length_a   1.000
_cell.length_b   1.000
_cell.length_c   1.000
_cell.angle_alpha   90.00
_cell.angle_beta   90.00
_cell.angle_gamma   90.00
#
_symmetry.space_group_name_H-M   'P 1'
#
loop_
_entity.id
_entity.type
_entity.pdbx_description
1 polymer ?
#
loop_
_entity_poly.entity_id
_entity_poly.type
_entity_poly.pdbx_seq_one_letter_code
_entity_poly.pdbx_strand_id
1 'polypeptide(L)'
;MCDMCSPKQVVAITSCKGCLKDMCRRHFNDHREKLFKDLQNVFDLHDNLLQELQLTTNRASKSSDSNNALALFKQIDEWKAKTIERVSQAANEARANVERLFSRKAEYDQLKKKVDEITKELKDQQESESFVETDIDHWMKQLKQLKADLNRPSKVDTDPPVLQ
;
A
#
# COMPACT_ATOMS: atom_id res chain seq x y z
N MET A 1 31.15 -68.63 -15.39
CA MET A 1 30.22 -69.21 -16.40
C MET A 1 29.37 -68.05 -16.92
N CYS A 2 28.86 -68.08 -18.14
CA CYS A 2 27.98 -66.98 -18.59
C CYS A 2 26.63 -67.07 -17.87
N ASP A 3 26.21 -65.99 -17.24
CA ASP A 3 24.98 -65.91 -16.43
C ASP A 3 23.68 -66.10 -17.23
N MET A 4 23.76 -66.05 -18.57
CA MET A 4 22.61 -66.13 -19.48
C MET A 4 22.67 -67.34 -20.42
N CYS A 5 23.71 -68.18 -20.34
CA CYS A 5 23.81 -69.42 -21.11
C CYS A 5 23.23 -70.62 -20.35
N SER A 6 22.86 -71.68 -21.07
CA SER A 6 22.53 -72.96 -20.46
C SER A 6 23.75 -73.60 -19.78
N PRO A 7 23.59 -74.38 -18.67
CA PRO A 7 24.69 -74.79 -17.78
C PRO A 7 25.79 -75.68 -18.38
N LYS A 8 25.62 -76.17 -19.61
CA LYS A 8 26.49 -77.18 -20.24
C LYS A 8 27.52 -76.62 -21.23
N GLN A 9 27.62 -75.29 -21.40
CA GLN A 9 28.57 -74.67 -22.34
C GLN A 9 29.70 -73.95 -21.61
N VAL A 10 30.95 -74.41 -21.81
CA VAL A 10 32.16 -73.67 -21.43
C VAL A 10 32.46 -72.66 -22.54
N VAL A 11 32.33 -71.37 -22.24
CA VAL A 11 32.55 -70.26 -23.18
C VAL A 11 33.43 -69.20 -22.54
N ALA A 12 34.21 -68.49 -23.37
CA ALA A 12 34.93 -67.31 -22.91
C ALA A 12 33.93 -66.26 -22.39
N ILE A 13 34.21 -65.73 -21.19
CA ILE A 13 33.36 -64.76 -20.51
C ILE A 13 34.04 -63.39 -20.44
N THR A 14 33.21 -62.36 -20.41
CA THR A 14 33.61 -60.96 -20.21
C THR A 14 32.63 -60.35 -19.22
N SER A 15 33.16 -59.62 -18.24
CA SER A 15 32.37 -59.01 -17.17
C SER A 15 32.01 -57.58 -17.50
N CYS A 16 30.73 -57.22 -17.38
CA CYS A 16 30.29 -55.83 -17.46
C CYS A 16 30.41 -55.18 -16.09
N LYS A 17 31.31 -54.19 -15.93
CA LYS A 17 31.49 -53.50 -14.64
C LYS A 17 30.28 -52.64 -14.21
N GLY A 18 29.40 -52.28 -15.15
CA GLY A 18 28.21 -51.48 -14.85
C GLY A 18 27.09 -52.27 -14.19
N CYS A 19 26.83 -53.50 -14.66
CA CYS A 19 25.79 -54.37 -14.09
C CYS A 19 26.33 -55.59 -13.32
N LEU A 20 27.65 -55.74 -13.23
CA LEU A 20 28.38 -56.79 -12.51
C LEU A 20 28.05 -58.23 -12.95
N LYS A 21 27.64 -58.41 -14.21
CA LYS A 21 27.30 -59.72 -14.80
C LYS A 21 28.40 -60.25 -15.70
N ASP A 22 28.60 -61.56 -15.67
CA ASP A 22 29.53 -62.29 -16.52
C ASP A 22 28.81 -62.84 -17.74
N MET A 23 29.19 -62.36 -18.92
CA MET A 23 28.50 -62.69 -20.17
C MET A 23 29.46 -63.28 -21.19
N CYS A 24 29.00 -64.24 -21.98
CA CYS A 24 29.72 -64.63 -23.19
C CYS A 24 29.62 -63.49 -24.22
N ARG A 25 30.49 -63.50 -25.24
CA ARG A 25 30.53 -62.44 -26.26
C ARG A 25 29.18 -62.13 -26.90
N ARG A 26 28.34 -63.16 -27.15
CA ARG A 26 27.00 -62.98 -27.72
C ARG A 26 26.09 -62.20 -26.78
N HIS A 27 25.90 -62.68 -25.56
CA HIS A 27 25.05 -62.02 -24.56
C HIS A 27 25.57 -60.65 -24.14
N PHE A 28 26.88 -60.42 -24.21
CA PHE A 28 27.46 -59.09 -24.02
C PHE A 28 27.05 -58.11 -25.13
N ASN A 29 27.03 -58.55 -26.39
CA ASN A 29 26.55 -57.73 -27.51
C ASN A 29 25.04 -57.46 -27.38
N ASP A 30 24.25 -58.46 -27.04
CA ASP A 30 22.80 -58.30 -26.82
C ASP A 30 22.53 -57.31 -25.67
N HIS A 31 23.30 -57.41 -24.57
CA HIS A 31 23.24 -56.47 -23.46
C HIS A 31 23.57 -55.05 -23.92
N ARG A 32 24.59 -54.88 -24.75
CA ARG A 32 25.00 -53.56 -25.26
C ARG A 32 23.94 -52.97 -26.20
N GLU A 33 23.32 -53.79 -27.04
CA GLU A 33 22.21 -53.37 -27.90
C GLU A 33 20.98 -52.95 -27.08
N LYS A 34 20.65 -53.71 -26.03
CA LYS A 34 19.56 -53.35 -25.11
C LYS A 34 19.83 -52.00 -24.44
N LEU A 35 21.04 -51.79 -23.92
CA LEU A 35 21.43 -50.51 -23.30
C LEU A 35 21.32 -49.33 -24.27
N PHE A 36 21.63 -49.55 -25.55
CA PHE A 36 21.46 -48.52 -26.56
C PHE A 36 19.98 -48.16 -26.78
N LYS A 37 19.09 -49.16 -26.83
CA LYS A 37 17.63 -48.94 -26.92
C LYS A 37 17.10 -48.22 -25.68
N ASP A 38 17.55 -48.61 -24.48
CA ASP A 38 17.16 -47.98 -23.23
C ASP A 38 17.60 -46.50 -23.20
N LEU A 39 18.80 -46.19 -23.70
CA LEU A 39 19.26 -44.80 -23.83
C LEU A 39 18.43 -43.99 -24.83
N GLN A 40 18.04 -44.60 -25.95
CA GLN A 40 17.16 -43.96 -26.93
C GLN A 40 15.82 -43.57 -26.30
N ASN A 41 15.22 -44.46 -25.50
CA ASN A 41 14.00 -44.17 -24.76
C ASN A 41 14.16 -42.99 -23.78
N VAL A 42 15.34 -42.84 -23.16
CA VAL A 42 15.64 -41.69 -22.28
C VAL A 42 15.66 -40.39 -23.08
N PHE A 43 16.24 -40.38 -24.28
CA PHE A 43 16.20 -39.22 -25.17
C PHE A 43 14.76 -38.88 -25.58
N ASP A 44 13.96 -39.88 -25.95
CA ASP A 44 12.56 -39.67 -26.33
C ASP A 44 11.75 -39.08 -25.15
N LEU A 45 11.95 -39.59 -23.93
CA LEU A 45 11.30 -39.05 -22.72
C LEU A 45 11.74 -37.61 -22.42
N HIS A 46 13.03 -37.32 -22.57
CA HIS A 46 13.58 -35.98 -22.40
C HIS A 46 12.96 -34.99 -23.38
N ASP A 47 12.91 -35.34 -24.67
CA ASP A 47 12.39 -34.46 -25.72
C ASP A 47 10.89 -34.22 -25.57
N ASN A 48 10.13 -35.27 -25.20
CA ASN A 48 8.71 -35.13 -24.85
C ASN A 48 8.50 -34.18 -23.67
N LEU A 49 9.29 -34.32 -22.60
CA LEU A 49 9.19 -33.45 -21.43
C LEU A 49 9.53 -31.99 -21.79
N LEU A 50 10.56 -31.76 -22.59
CA LEU A 50 10.89 -30.41 -23.08
C LEU A 50 9.73 -29.81 -23.88
N GLN A 51 9.12 -30.60 -24.77
CA GLN A 51 7.98 -30.15 -25.56
C GLN A 51 6.76 -29.83 -24.69
N GLU A 52 6.45 -30.66 -23.70
CA GLU A 52 5.35 -30.42 -22.75
C GLU A 52 5.59 -29.14 -21.93
N LEU A 53 6.81 -28.93 -21.44
CA LEU A 53 7.17 -27.70 -20.70
C LEU A 53 7.03 -26.46 -21.58
N GLN A 54 7.47 -26.52 -22.84
CA GLN A 54 7.32 -25.42 -23.79
C GLN A 54 5.85 -25.12 -24.09
N LEU A 55 5.03 -26.15 -24.34
CA LEU A 55 3.60 -25.99 -24.60
C LEU A 55 2.85 -25.41 -23.38
N THR A 56 3.19 -25.88 -22.18
CA THR A 56 2.61 -25.42 -20.92
C THR A 56 2.97 -23.97 -20.65
N THR A 57 4.24 -23.60 -20.83
CA THR A 57 4.72 -22.21 -20.68
C THR A 57 4.04 -21.30 -21.69
N ASN A 58 3.99 -21.70 -22.97
CA ASN A 58 3.34 -20.92 -24.02
C ASN A 58 1.82 -20.76 -23.80
N ARG A 59 1.14 -21.76 -23.23
CA ARG A 59 -0.27 -21.61 -22.82
C ARG A 59 -0.43 -20.67 -21.64
N ALA A 60 0.43 -20.77 -20.62
CA ALA A 60 0.41 -19.84 -19.49
C ALA A 60 0.61 -18.39 -19.95
N SER A 61 1.56 -18.14 -20.86
CA SER A 61 1.81 -16.81 -21.45
C SER A 61 0.70 -16.30 -22.38
N LYS A 62 -0.07 -17.18 -23.01
CA LYS A 62 -1.19 -16.81 -23.91
C LYS A 62 -2.56 -16.77 -23.21
N SER A 63 -2.63 -17.22 -21.97
CA SER A 63 -3.87 -17.24 -21.20
C SER A 63 -4.27 -15.82 -20.78
N SER A 64 -5.58 -15.60 -20.68
CA SER A 64 -6.26 -14.37 -20.24
C SER A 64 -5.78 -13.81 -18.89
N ASP A 65 -4.94 -14.56 -18.17
CA ASP A 65 -4.42 -14.24 -16.85
C ASP A 65 -3.52 -13.00 -16.83
N SER A 66 -2.84 -12.68 -17.94
CA SER A 66 -2.06 -11.43 -18.05
C SER A 66 -2.97 -10.18 -18.10
N ASN A 67 -4.10 -10.26 -18.81
CA ASN A 67 -5.08 -9.17 -18.85
C ASN A 67 -5.84 -9.03 -17.53
N ASN A 68 -6.18 -10.15 -16.88
CA ASN A 68 -6.83 -10.15 -15.57
C ASN A 68 -5.88 -9.61 -14.48
N ALA A 69 -4.60 -10.00 -14.50
CA ALA A 69 -3.59 -9.46 -13.60
C ALA A 69 -3.40 -7.96 -13.80
N LEU A 70 -3.30 -7.49 -15.05
CA LEU A 70 -3.21 -6.06 -15.36
C LEU A 70 -4.46 -5.30 -14.89
N ALA A 71 -5.65 -5.87 -15.07
CA ALA A 71 -6.89 -5.27 -14.60
C ALA A 71 -6.98 -5.22 -13.07
N LEU A 72 -6.49 -6.25 -12.36
CA LEU A 72 -6.41 -6.27 -10.90
C LEU A 72 -5.39 -5.25 -10.37
N PHE A 73 -4.21 -5.14 -10.99
CA PHE A 73 -3.23 -4.10 -10.64
C PHE A 73 -3.83 -2.70 -10.80
N LYS A 74 -4.54 -2.46 -11.91
CA LYS A 74 -5.23 -1.18 -12.11
C LYS A 74 -6.27 -0.91 -11.02
N GLN A 75 -7.06 -1.91 -10.64
CA GLN A 75 -8.03 -1.77 -9.54
C GLN A 75 -7.36 -1.45 -8.21
N ILE A 76 -6.21 -2.08 -7.91
CA ILE A 76 -5.43 -1.81 -6.70
C ILE A 76 -4.91 -0.37 -6.72
N ASP A 77 -4.39 0.11 -7.85
CA ASP A 77 -3.89 1.47 -7.99
C ASP A 77 -5.02 2.50 -7.85
N GLU A 78 -6.18 2.25 -8.47
CA GLU A 78 -7.37 3.09 -8.33
C GLU A 78 -7.87 3.13 -6.88
N TRP A 79 -7.93 1.99 -6.21
CA TRP A 79 -8.31 1.90 -4.80
C TRP A 79 -7.34 2.67 -3.90
N LYS A 80 -6.04 2.55 -4.14
CA LYS A 80 -5.00 3.30 -3.42
C LYS A 80 -5.18 4.81 -3.61
N ALA A 81 -5.33 5.26 -4.85
CA ALA A 81 -5.51 6.68 -5.16
C ALA A 81 -6.74 7.26 -4.46
N LYS A 82 -7.90 6.59 -4.57
CA LYS A 82 -9.16 7.00 -3.93
C LYS A 82 -9.04 7.04 -2.41
N THR A 83 -8.32 6.10 -1.81
CA THR A 83 -8.16 6.05 -0.36
C THR A 83 -7.31 7.22 0.14
N ILE A 84 -6.19 7.51 -0.54
CA ILE A 84 -5.35 8.67 -0.20
C ILE A 84 -6.13 9.98 -0.33
N GLU A 85 -6.91 10.12 -1.40
CA GLU A 85 -7.75 11.30 -1.62
C GLU A 85 -8.76 11.49 -0.48
N ARG A 86 -9.50 10.44 -0.11
CA ARG A 86 -10.50 10.51 0.97
C ARG A 86 -9.88 10.87 2.32
N VAL A 87 -8.75 10.25 2.67
CA VAL A 87 -8.05 10.54 3.93
C VAL A 87 -7.53 11.98 3.94
N SER A 88 -6.98 12.46 2.82
CA SER A 88 -6.52 13.84 2.68
C SER A 88 -7.67 14.84 2.81
N GLN A 89 -8.81 14.56 2.17
CA GLN A 89 -10.01 15.39 2.27
C GLN A 89 -10.51 15.46 3.72
N ALA A 90 -10.69 14.32 4.40
CA ALA A 90 -11.12 14.29 5.79
C ALA A 90 -10.17 15.05 6.72
N ALA A 91 -8.86 14.91 6.52
CA ALA A 91 -7.85 15.65 7.28
C ALA A 91 -7.93 17.17 7.03
N ASN A 92 -8.15 17.59 5.79
CA ASN A 92 -8.28 19.01 5.44
C ASN A 92 -9.58 19.61 5.97
N GLU A 93 -10.69 18.87 5.94
CA GLU A 93 -11.95 19.28 6.54
C GLU A 93 -11.82 19.42 8.06
N ALA A 94 -11.17 18.46 8.72
CA ALA A 94 -10.88 18.55 10.15
C ALA A 94 -10.04 19.80 10.49
N ARG A 95 -8.97 20.06 9.72
CA ARG A 95 -8.14 21.28 9.89
C ARG A 95 -8.96 22.55 9.67
N ALA A 96 -9.77 22.62 8.62
CA ALA A 96 -10.61 23.78 8.32
C ALA A 96 -11.68 24.01 9.41
N ASN A 97 -12.23 22.95 9.98
CA ASN A 97 -13.16 23.04 11.11
C ASN A 97 -12.45 23.62 12.34
N VAL A 98 -11.25 23.13 12.66
CA VAL A 98 -10.41 23.67 13.74
C VAL A 98 -10.10 25.16 13.49
N GLU A 99 -9.65 25.53 12.28
CA GLU A 99 -9.41 26.92 11.92
C GLU A 99 -10.67 27.77 12.08
N ARG A 100 -11.86 27.26 11.73
CA ARG A 100 -13.13 27.97 11.93
C ARG A 100 -13.47 28.18 13.40
N LEU A 101 -13.20 27.19 14.26
CA LEU A 101 -13.36 27.33 15.72
C LEU A 101 -12.42 28.38 16.30
N PHE A 102 -11.23 28.54 15.73
CA PHE A 102 -10.24 29.51 16.18
C PHE A 102 -10.29 30.84 15.41
N SER A 103 -11.08 30.94 14.34
CA SER A 103 -11.27 32.17 13.57
C SER A 103 -12.14 33.14 14.35
N ARG A 104 -11.51 33.84 15.29
CA ARG A 104 -12.14 34.90 16.10
C ARG A 104 -12.33 36.21 15.36
N LYS A 105 -12.22 36.20 14.03
CA LYS A 105 -12.31 37.42 13.24
C LYS A 105 -13.60 38.19 13.53
N ALA A 106 -14.74 37.49 13.56
CA ALA A 106 -16.02 38.11 13.89
C ALA A 106 -16.08 38.66 15.32
N GLU A 107 -15.49 37.97 16.29
CA GLU A 107 -15.42 38.43 17.68
C GLU A 107 -14.54 39.69 17.81
N TYR A 108 -13.38 39.70 17.13
CA TYR A 108 -12.49 40.86 17.08
C TYR A 108 -13.13 42.04 16.34
N ASP A 109 -13.85 41.81 15.25
CA ASP A 109 -14.57 42.85 14.51
C ASP A 109 -15.67 43.48 15.37
N GLN A 110 -16.40 42.67 16.16
CA GLN A 110 -17.36 43.18 17.14
C GLN A 110 -16.71 43.97 18.26
N LEU A 111 -15.58 43.48 18.79
CA LEU A 111 -14.84 44.17 19.84
C LEU A 111 -14.32 45.53 19.34
N LYS A 112 -13.79 45.57 18.12
CA LYS A 112 -13.35 46.80 17.46
C LYS A 112 -14.50 47.78 17.30
N LYS A 113 -15.68 47.33 16.85
CA LYS A 113 -16.86 48.19 16.71
C LYS A 113 -17.24 48.85 18.04
N LYS A 114 -17.21 48.11 19.16
CA LYS A 114 -17.48 48.66 20.49
C LYS A 114 -16.43 49.69 20.91
N VAL A 115 -15.15 49.47 20.60
CA VAL A 115 -14.09 50.45 20.86
C VAL A 115 -14.28 51.72 20.01
N ASP A 116 -14.68 51.57 18.74
CA ASP A 116 -14.98 52.69 17.86
C ASP A 116 -16.19 53.51 18.35
N GLU A 117 -17.22 52.83 18.88
CA GLU A 117 -18.38 53.47 19.52
C GLU A 117 -17.97 54.31 20.74
N ILE A 118 -17.19 53.73 21.67
CA ILE A 118 -16.63 54.46 22.82
C ILE A 118 -15.75 55.62 22.35
N THR A 119 -14.94 55.43 21.31
CA THR A 119 -14.08 56.49 20.76
C THR A 119 -14.90 57.65 20.22
N LYS A 120 -16.05 57.37 19.59
CA LYS A 120 -16.95 58.40 19.11
C LYS A 120 -17.61 59.14 20.27
N GLU A 121 -18.15 58.42 21.25
CA GLU A 121 -18.74 59.02 22.45
C GLU A 121 -17.75 59.94 23.19
N LEU A 122 -16.51 59.48 23.36
CA LEU A 122 -15.45 60.27 24.00
C LEU A 122 -15.15 61.56 23.24
N LYS A 123 -15.09 61.52 21.91
CA LYS A 123 -14.86 62.72 21.08
C LYS A 123 -16.04 63.67 21.14
N ASP A 124 -17.26 63.15 20.99
CA ASP A 124 -18.48 63.96 21.04
C ASP A 124 -18.58 64.70 22.39
N GLN A 125 -18.32 63.99 23.50
CA GLN A 125 -18.35 64.56 24.86
C GLN A 125 -17.18 65.50 25.15
N GLN A 126 -16.02 65.26 24.56
CA GLN A 126 -14.87 66.16 24.65
C GLN A 126 -15.14 67.48 23.91
N GLU A 127 -15.76 67.42 22.73
CA GLU A 127 -16.12 68.59 21.93
C GLU A 127 -17.26 69.41 22.56
N SER A 128 -18.23 68.74 23.20
CA SER A 128 -19.33 69.41 23.91
C SER A 128 -19.02 69.82 25.35
N GLU A 129 -17.84 69.46 25.88
CA GLU A 129 -17.43 69.64 27.28
C GLU A 129 -18.48 69.14 28.30
N SER A 130 -19.27 68.13 27.93
CA SER A 130 -20.49 67.73 28.68
C SER A 130 -20.34 66.45 29.51
N PHE A 131 -19.11 66.03 29.81
CA PHE A 131 -18.84 64.82 30.57
C PHE A 131 -18.85 65.07 32.09
N VAL A 132 -19.29 64.07 32.85
CA VAL A 132 -19.18 64.05 34.32
C VAL A 132 -18.39 62.83 34.81
N GLU A 133 -18.03 62.80 36.08
CA GLU A 133 -17.22 61.73 36.68
C GLU A 133 -17.83 60.34 36.47
N THR A 134 -19.17 60.24 36.49
CA THR A 134 -19.88 58.99 36.24
C THR A 134 -19.68 58.45 34.82
N ASP A 135 -19.55 59.33 33.83
CA ASP A 135 -19.31 58.95 32.42
C ASP A 135 -17.89 58.42 32.25
N ILE A 136 -16.92 59.11 32.87
CA ILE A 136 -15.51 58.68 32.91
C ILE A 136 -15.39 57.29 33.54
N ASP A 137 -16.02 57.08 34.69
CA ASP A 137 -16.04 55.79 35.38
C ASP A 137 -16.72 54.70 34.53
N HIS A 138 -17.77 55.06 33.78
CA HIS A 138 -18.47 54.17 32.88
C HIS A 138 -17.58 53.71 31.73
N TRP A 139 -16.96 54.64 30.98
CA TRP A 139 -16.05 54.30 29.88
C TRP A 139 -14.83 53.51 30.38
N MET A 140 -14.28 53.85 31.55
CA MET A 140 -13.19 53.08 32.16
C MET A 140 -13.60 51.63 32.44
N LYS A 141 -14.81 51.40 32.97
CA LYS A 141 -15.33 50.03 33.19
C LYS A 141 -15.52 49.28 31.87
N GLN A 142 -16.10 49.92 30.87
CA GLN A 142 -16.29 49.30 29.55
C GLN A 142 -14.96 48.92 28.90
N LEU A 143 -13.97 49.82 28.89
CA LEU A 143 -12.65 49.55 28.31
C LEU A 143 -11.91 48.42 29.05
N LYS A 144 -12.03 48.35 30.38
CA LYS A 144 -11.48 47.23 31.17
C LYS A 144 -12.14 45.90 30.82
N GLN A 145 -13.46 45.89 30.63
CA GLN A 145 -14.19 44.69 30.22
C GLN A 145 -13.79 44.24 28.81
N LEU A 146 -13.72 45.16 27.84
CA LEU A 146 -13.29 44.85 26.47
C LEU A 146 -11.87 44.28 26.43
N LYS A 147 -10.97 44.79 27.28
CA LYS A 147 -9.61 44.25 27.45
C LYS A 147 -9.62 42.83 28.03
N ALA A 148 -10.52 42.51 28.95
CA ALA A 148 -10.66 41.16 29.48
C ALA A 148 -11.20 40.19 28.41
N ASP A 149 -12.19 40.62 27.64
CA ASP A 149 -12.80 39.82 26.57
C ASP A 149 -11.81 39.51 25.45
N LEU A 150 -10.93 40.46 25.09
CA LEU A 150 -9.84 40.25 24.12
C LEU A 150 -8.91 39.11 24.52
N ASN A 151 -8.62 38.97 25.82
CA ASN A 151 -7.64 38.03 26.35
C ASN A 151 -8.24 36.67 26.74
N ARG A 152 -9.55 36.48 26.54
CA ARG A 152 -10.24 35.24 26.94
C ARG A 152 -9.86 34.09 26.00
N PRO A 153 -9.45 32.90 26.50
CA PRO A 153 -9.21 31.73 25.64
C PRO A 153 -10.53 31.17 25.08
N SER A 154 -10.48 30.62 23.86
CA SER A 154 -11.63 29.98 23.20
C SER A 154 -11.82 28.60 23.82
N LYS A 155 -13.06 28.28 24.20
CA LYS A 155 -13.38 26.96 24.76
C LYS A 155 -13.46 25.97 23.59
N VAL A 156 -12.69 24.88 23.65
CA VAL A 156 -12.73 23.81 22.65
C VAL A 156 -12.94 22.49 23.37
N ASP A 157 -13.96 21.74 22.97
CA ASP A 157 -14.11 20.32 23.30
C ASP A 157 -13.22 19.48 22.39
N THR A 158 -12.42 18.60 23.00
CA THR A 158 -11.31 17.87 22.36
C THR A 158 -11.68 16.44 21.98
N ASP A 159 -12.86 16.21 21.39
CA ASP A 159 -13.21 14.87 20.92
C ASP A 159 -12.62 14.60 19.53
N PRO A 160 -11.90 13.48 19.34
CA PRO A 160 -11.29 13.14 18.07
C PRO A 160 -12.35 12.77 17.02
N PRO A 161 -12.15 13.15 15.73
CA PRO A 161 -13.05 12.75 14.66
C PRO A 161 -13.00 11.23 14.44
N VAL A 162 -14.14 10.58 14.56
CA VAL A 162 -14.33 9.15 14.24
C VAL A 162 -14.50 9.02 12.73
N LEU A 163 -13.66 8.21 12.10
CA LEU A 163 -13.80 7.83 10.68
C LEU A 163 -15.03 6.91 10.54
N GLN A 164 -16.00 7.31 9.72
CA GLN A 164 -17.10 6.46 9.22
C GLN A 164 -16.76 5.91 7.83
#